data_AF-A0A926EIR8-F1
#
_entry.id   AF-A0A926EIR8-F1
#
_cell.length_a   1.000
_cell.length_b   1.000
_cell.length_c   1.000
_cell.angle_alpha   90.00
_cell.angle_beta   90.00
_cell.angle_gamma   90.00
#
_symmetry.space_group_name_H-M   'P 1'
#
loop_
_entity.id
_entity.type
_entity.pdbx_description
1 polymer ?
#
loop_
_entity_poly.entity_id
_entity_poly.type
_entity_poly.pdbx_seq_one_letter_code
_entity_poly.pdbx_strand_id
1 'polypeptide(L)'
;MCFSIGGITDVAVVAANFLPVPASTVNFVLNAVLILLGFLLLGKGLGIMTAYSSMLSSILFSLLELIYPMSRPLTDQPMLELAFGIALPAFGTAILFNMGASNGGTEIVAMILQKYTNIDNGKALFLCDLLVTLSAFFVFNFTTGLFSLLGLLIKSLMVDSVIESINLCKYFNVVCGEPKIICDFIVDKLHRGATVASAKGAFTNGEKYIIFTVVNRPQAVALRQFIKRAEPSAFIMITDTSEIIGKGFHRG
;
A
#
# COMPACT_ATOMS: atom_id res chain seq x y z
N MET A 1 -18.54 19.59 5.54
CA MET A 1 -17.24 20.22 5.89
C MET A 1 -16.22 19.63 4.92
N CYS A 2 -15.47 20.44 4.18
CA CYS A 2 -14.46 19.91 3.24
C CYS A 2 -13.16 19.73 4.02
N PHE A 3 -12.75 18.48 4.26
CA PHE A 3 -11.51 18.18 4.97
C PHE A 3 -10.35 18.18 3.97
N SER A 4 -9.35 19.04 4.20
CA SER A 4 -8.16 19.12 3.34
C SER A 4 -7.12 18.14 3.86
N ILE A 5 -7.16 16.90 3.37
CA ILE A 5 -6.33 15.79 3.88
C ILE A 5 -5.04 15.62 3.05
N GLY A 6 -4.75 16.60 2.19
CA GLY A 6 -3.59 16.57 1.31
C GLY A 6 -3.96 15.95 -0.04
N GLY A 7 -3.52 16.63 -1.10
CA GLY A 7 -3.95 16.35 -2.46
C GLY A 7 -3.85 17.57 -3.36
N ILE A 8 -3.87 17.35 -4.66
CA ILE A 8 -3.79 18.44 -5.64
C ILE A 8 -5.10 19.18 -5.77
N THR A 9 -6.19 18.49 -5.49
CA THR A 9 -7.50 19.10 -5.33
C THR A 9 -7.47 20.13 -4.20
N ASP A 10 -6.80 19.86 -3.08
CA ASP A 10 -6.67 20.80 -1.96
C ASP A 10 -5.79 22.00 -2.33
N VAL A 11 -4.66 21.75 -3.01
CA VAL A 11 -3.80 22.81 -3.57
C VAL A 11 -4.61 23.69 -4.53
N ALA A 12 -5.44 23.09 -5.38
CA ALA A 12 -6.27 23.81 -6.33
C ALA A 12 -7.35 24.65 -5.65
N VAL A 13 -7.96 24.17 -4.55
CA VAL A 13 -8.93 24.96 -3.76
C VAL A 13 -8.23 26.12 -3.05
N VAL A 14 -7.04 25.91 -2.49
CA VAL A 14 -6.23 26.98 -1.89
C VAL A 14 -5.82 28.01 -2.95
N ALA A 15 -5.33 27.57 -4.11
CA ALA A 15 -4.91 28.46 -5.20
C ALA A 15 -6.09 29.23 -5.83
N ALA A 16 -7.27 28.61 -5.93
CA ALA A 16 -8.48 29.26 -6.43
C ALA A 16 -9.03 30.36 -5.51
N ASN A 17 -8.59 30.42 -4.24
CA ASN A 17 -8.90 31.58 -3.38
C ASN A 17 -8.07 32.83 -3.75
N PHE A 18 -6.93 32.65 -4.41
CA PHE A 18 -6.05 33.76 -4.86
C PHE A 18 -6.20 34.09 -6.34
N LEU A 19 -6.73 33.17 -7.14
CA LEU A 19 -6.90 33.30 -8.58
C LEU A 19 -8.39 33.41 -8.95
N PRO A 20 -8.79 34.28 -9.89
CA PRO A 20 -10.19 34.42 -10.34
C PRO A 20 -10.62 33.30 -11.30
N VAL A 21 -10.20 32.06 -11.06
CA VAL A 21 -10.55 30.87 -11.84
C VAL A 21 -11.11 29.78 -10.93
N PRO A 22 -12.09 28.99 -11.40
CA PRO A 22 -12.69 27.95 -10.59
C PRO A 22 -11.67 26.86 -10.25
N ALA A 23 -11.77 26.31 -9.03
CA ALA A 23 -10.86 25.29 -8.51
C ALA A 23 -10.79 24.04 -9.40
N SER A 24 -11.86 23.72 -10.13
CA SER A 24 -11.90 22.61 -11.09
C SER A 24 -10.89 22.78 -12.23
N THR A 25 -10.76 24.00 -12.78
CA THR A 25 -9.80 24.29 -13.85
C THR A 25 -8.36 24.23 -13.33
N VAL A 26 -8.10 24.78 -12.15
CA VAL A 26 -6.76 24.73 -11.52
C VAL A 26 -6.35 23.28 -11.26
N ASN A 27 -7.26 22.46 -10.74
CA ASN A 27 -7.02 21.04 -10.47
C ASN A 27 -6.74 20.26 -11.77
N PHE A 28 -7.51 20.51 -12.82
CA PHE A 28 -7.33 19.85 -14.12
C PHE A 28 -5.94 20.14 -14.71
N VAL A 29 -5.51 21.40 -14.69
CA VAL A 29 -4.19 21.81 -15.21
C VAL A 29 -3.06 21.20 -14.39
N LEU A 30 -3.12 21.30 -13.05
CA LEU A 30 -2.10 20.71 -12.18
C LEU A 30 -1.98 19.19 -12.35
N ASN A 31 -3.11 18.49 -12.39
CA ASN A 31 -3.10 17.04 -12.55
C ASN A 31 -2.57 16.63 -13.94
N ALA A 32 -2.93 17.36 -15.01
CA ALA A 32 -2.40 17.11 -16.35
C ALA A 32 -0.88 17.28 -16.42
N VAL A 33 -0.34 18.35 -15.81
CA VAL A 33 1.11 18.61 -15.75
C VAL A 33 1.82 17.48 -15.01
N LEU A 34 1.25 16.99 -13.91
CA LEU A 34 1.89 15.94 -13.12
C LEU A 34 1.82 14.57 -13.73
N ILE A 35 0.74 14.22 -14.43
CA ILE A 35 0.69 13.00 -15.22
C ILE A 35 1.80 13.03 -16.29
N LEU A 36 2.01 14.19 -16.92
CA LEU A 36 3.06 14.36 -17.94
C LEU A 36 4.47 14.25 -17.32
N LEU A 37 4.71 14.89 -16.17
CA LEU A 37 5.95 14.75 -15.41
C LEU A 37 6.17 13.32 -14.91
N GLY A 38 5.11 12.66 -14.43
CA GLY A 38 5.15 11.27 -14.00
C GLY A 38 5.54 10.34 -15.15
N PHE A 39 4.97 10.56 -16.34
CA PHE A 39 5.32 9.80 -17.54
C PHE A 39 6.79 9.99 -17.95
N LEU A 40 7.32 11.22 -17.85
CA LEU A 40 8.71 11.53 -18.16
C LEU A 40 9.70 10.99 -17.12
N LEU A 41 9.41 11.12 -15.83
CA LEU A 41 10.35 10.84 -14.74
C LEU A 41 10.25 9.41 -14.19
N LEU A 42 9.04 8.84 -14.07
CA LEU A 42 8.84 7.48 -13.54
C LEU A 42 9.00 6.42 -14.64
N GLY A 43 8.67 6.76 -15.89
CA GLY A 43 8.77 5.88 -17.06
C GLY A 43 7.41 5.35 -17.52
N LYS A 44 7.37 4.83 -18.75
CA LYS A 44 6.11 4.48 -19.44
C LYS A 44 5.24 3.46 -18.70
N GLY A 45 5.84 2.45 -18.07
CA GLY A 45 5.09 1.39 -17.38
C GLY A 45 4.32 1.89 -16.15
N LEU A 46 4.99 2.64 -15.28
CA LEU A 46 4.38 3.22 -14.08
C LEU A 46 3.34 4.29 -14.45
N GLY A 47 3.67 5.16 -15.41
CA GLY A 47 2.73 6.19 -15.89
C GLY A 47 1.44 5.62 -16.47
N ILE A 48 1.51 4.50 -17.20
CA ILE A 48 0.31 3.80 -17.72
C ILE A 48 -0.50 3.19 -16.58
N MET A 49 0.14 2.58 -15.57
CA MET A 49 -0.59 2.04 -14.41
C MET A 49 -1.30 3.13 -13.63
N THR A 50 -0.64 4.26 -13.37
CA THR A 50 -1.24 5.44 -12.70
C THR A 50 -2.38 6.02 -13.52
N ALA A 51 -2.23 6.15 -14.84
CA ALA A 51 -3.32 6.63 -15.70
C ALA A 51 -4.51 5.67 -15.66
N TYR A 52 -4.28 4.36 -15.69
CA TYR A 52 -5.32 3.35 -15.59
C TYR A 52 -6.05 3.41 -14.24
N SER A 53 -5.34 3.51 -13.11
CA SER A 53 -5.96 3.63 -11.79
C SER A 53 -6.74 4.93 -11.63
N SER A 54 -6.20 6.07 -12.09
CA SER A 54 -6.92 7.35 -12.07
C SER A 54 -8.20 7.34 -12.93
N MET A 55 -8.16 6.71 -14.11
CA MET A 55 -9.34 6.57 -14.96
C MET A 55 -10.38 5.65 -14.33
N LEU A 56 -9.94 4.51 -13.78
CA LEU A 56 -10.83 3.55 -13.13
C LEU A 56 -11.51 4.15 -11.90
N SER A 57 -10.77 4.88 -11.06
CA SER A 57 -11.33 5.56 -9.90
C SER A 57 -12.32 6.66 -10.31
N SER A 58 -12.03 7.42 -11.38
CA SER A 58 -12.96 8.42 -11.92
C SER A 58 -14.26 7.79 -12.42
N ILE A 59 -14.18 6.71 -13.19
CA ILE A 59 -15.36 5.98 -13.69
C ILE A 59 -16.18 5.42 -12.53
N LEU A 60 -15.50 4.83 -11.54
CA LEU A 60 -16.17 4.27 -10.37
C LEU A 60 -16.89 5.35 -9.56
N PHE A 61 -16.28 6.53 -9.42
CA PHE A 61 -16.91 7.69 -8.78
C PHE A 61 -18.17 8.14 -9.54
N SER A 62 -18.09 8.29 -10.86
CA SER A 62 -19.24 8.68 -11.69
C SER A 62 -20.37 7.64 -11.66
N LEU A 63 -20.03 6.35 -11.61
CA LEU A 63 -21.02 5.28 -11.45
C LEU A 63 -21.67 5.29 -10.07
N LEU A 64 -20.89 5.50 -9.00
CA LEU A 64 -21.42 5.62 -7.65
C LEU A 64 -22.37 6.82 -7.52
N GLU A 65 -22.01 7.96 -8.13
CA GLU A 65 -22.83 9.17 -8.12
C GLU A 65 -24.18 8.95 -8.83
N LEU A 66 -24.19 8.15 -9.89
CA LEU A 66 -25.42 7.77 -10.60
C LEU A 66 -26.30 6.80 -9.78
N ILE A 67 -25.70 5.87 -9.04
CA ILE A 67 -26.41 4.85 -8.27
C ILE A 67 -26.93 5.41 -6.93
N TYR A 68 -26.12 6.25 -6.27
CA TYR A 68 -26.44 6.83 -4.97
C TYR A 68 -25.99 8.30 -4.90
N PRO A 69 -26.80 9.24 -5.42
CA PRO A 69 -26.49 10.67 -5.35
C PRO A 69 -26.57 11.12 -3.89
N MET A 70 -25.41 11.32 -3.26
CA MET A 70 -25.33 11.82 -1.89
C MET A 70 -25.56 13.32 -1.85
N SER A 71 -26.80 13.74 -1.56
CA SER A 71 -27.15 15.15 -1.32
C SER A 71 -26.81 15.62 0.10
N ARG A 72 -26.45 14.69 0.99
CA ARG A 72 -26.11 14.94 2.40
C ARG A 72 -24.91 14.08 2.83
N PRO A 73 -24.14 14.51 3.84
CA PRO A 73 -23.09 13.70 4.45
C PRO A 73 -23.67 12.37 4.98
N LEU A 74 -22.88 11.30 4.98
CA LEU A 74 -23.31 9.97 5.44
C LEU A 74 -23.66 9.96 6.93
N THR A 75 -23.12 10.88 7.72
CA THR A 75 -23.38 10.99 9.15
C THR A 75 -23.24 12.43 9.62
N ASP A 76 -24.05 12.86 10.59
CA ASP A 76 -23.93 14.20 11.19
C ASP A 76 -22.72 14.35 12.16
N GLN A 77 -21.85 13.33 12.26
CA GLN A 77 -20.70 13.30 13.16
C GLN A 77 -19.38 13.46 12.38
N PRO A 78 -18.74 14.63 12.41
CA PRO A 78 -17.56 14.93 11.59
C PRO A 78 -16.35 14.03 11.88
N MET A 79 -16.22 13.49 13.10
CA MET A 79 -15.16 12.51 13.43
C MET A 79 -15.36 11.17 12.71
N LEU A 80 -16.60 10.69 12.58
CA LEU A 80 -16.87 9.42 11.93
C LEU A 80 -16.65 9.52 10.43
N GLU A 81 -17.06 10.65 9.83
CA GLU A 81 -16.82 10.95 8.42
C GLU A 81 -15.33 11.07 8.11
N LEU A 82 -14.56 11.72 9.00
CA LEU A 82 -13.11 11.80 8.88
C LEU A 82 -12.47 10.41 8.95
N ALA A 83 -12.89 9.57 9.89
CA ALA A 83 -12.32 8.24 10.07
C ALA A 83 -12.52 7.37 8.82
N PHE A 84 -13.75 7.26 8.31
CA PHE A 84 -14.03 6.44 7.12
C PHE A 84 -13.58 7.09 5.81
N GLY A 85 -13.69 8.42 5.71
CA GLY A 85 -13.24 9.20 4.57
C GLY A 85 -11.73 9.17 4.38
N ILE A 86 -10.96 8.82 5.42
CA ILE A 86 -9.51 8.66 5.35
C ILE A 86 -9.10 7.20 5.28
N ALA A 87 -9.68 6.34 6.11
CA ALA A 87 -9.24 4.96 6.24
C ALA A 87 -9.38 4.17 4.93
N LEU A 88 -10.52 4.31 4.23
CA LEU A 88 -10.77 3.57 3.00
C LEU A 88 -9.86 4.04 1.85
N PRO A 89 -9.72 5.35 1.55
CA PRO A 89 -8.76 5.81 0.55
C PRO A 89 -7.31 5.50 0.92
N ALA A 90 -6.92 5.65 2.19
CA ALA A 90 -5.56 5.33 2.64
C ALA A 90 -5.20 3.86 2.37
N PHE A 91 -6.14 2.94 2.60
CA PHE A 91 -5.95 1.53 2.28
C PHE A 91 -5.79 1.28 0.76
N GLY A 92 -6.61 1.93 -0.06
CA GLY A 92 -6.50 1.85 -1.52
C GLY A 92 -5.18 2.41 -2.04
N THR A 93 -4.78 3.58 -1.54
CA THR A 93 -3.50 4.21 -1.85
C THR A 93 -2.33 3.29 -1.47
N ALA A 94 -2.35 2.69 -0.28
CA ALA A 94 -1.30 1.76 0.16
C ALA A 94 -1.14 0.56 -0.79
N ILE A 95 -2.24 -0.03 -1.26
CA ILE A 95 -2.21 -1.13 -2.23
C ILE A 95 -1.62 -0.66 -3.56
N LEU A 96 -2.07 0.49 -4.08
CA LEU A 96 -1.57 1.05 -5.32
C LEU A 96 -0.07 1.31 -5.25
N PHE A 97 0.40 1.98 -4.19
CA PHE A 97 1.83 2.22 -3.97
C PHE A 97 2.65 0.93 -3.92
N ASN A 98 2.12 -0.10 -3.26
CA ASN A 98 2.78 -1.40 -3.22
C ASN A 98 2.89 -2.07 -4.60
N MET A 99 1.98 -1.77 -5.53
CA MET A 99 2.02 -2.23 -6.92
C MET A 99 2.83 -1.31 -7.84
N GLY A 100 3.42 -0.22 -7.33
CA GLY A 100 4.06 0.80 -8.14
C GLY A 100 3.07 1.66 -8.94
N ALA A 101 1.81 1.73 -8.51
CA ALA A 101 0.78 2.59 -9.09
C ALA A 101 0.39 3.71 -8.12
N SER A 102 -0.28 4.73 -8.63
CA SER A 102 -0.84 5.81 -7.83
C SER A 102 -2.22 6.18 -8.36
N ASN A 103 -3.10 6.72 -7.51
CA ASN A 103 -4.39 7.24 -7.93
C ASN A 103 -4.30 8.63 -8.59
N GLY A 104 -3.10 9.20 -8.71
CA GLY A 104 -2.84 10.52 -9.29
C GLY A 104 -2.66 11.61 -8.22
N GLY A 105 -2.58 12.88 -8.64
CA GLY A 105 -2.47 13.99 -7.70
C GLY A 105 -1.10 14.10 -7.00
N THR A 106 -1.10 14.33 -5.67
CA THR A 106 0.14 14.50 -4.88
C THR A 106 0.91 13.20 -4.74
N GLU A 107 0.23 12.07 -4.90
CA GLU A 107 0.87 10.74 -4.88
C GLU A 107 1.89 10.57 -6.02
N ILE A 108 1.68 11.21 -7.20
CA ILE A 108 2.67 11.22 -8.28
C ILE A 108 3.94 11.94 -7.84
N VAL A 109 3.79 13.08 -7.15
CA VAL A 109 4.91 13.85 -6.60
C VAL A 109 5.65 13.02 -5.55
N ALA A 110 4.92 12.33 -4.68
CA ALA A 110 5.51 11.44 -3.67
C ALA A 110 6.27 10.26 -4.32
N MET A 111 5.73 9.65 -5.38
CA MET A 111 6.43 8.60 -6.14
C MET A 111 7.70 9.12 -6.82
N ILE A 112 7.65 10.33 -7.40
CA ILE A 112 8.84 10.96 -7.98
C ILE A 112 9.87 11.20 -6.87
N LEU A 113 9.46 11.77 -5.74
CA LEU A 113 10.35 12.02 -4.61
C LEU A 113 10.99 10.73 -4.12
N GLN A 114 10.22 9.66 -3.97
CA GLN A 114 10.72 8.33 -3.62
C GLN A 114 11.69 7.76 -4.66
N LYS A 115 11.46 7.99 -5.96
CA LYS A 115 12.39 7.54 -7.00
C LYS A 115 13.76 8.22 -6.88
N TYR A 116 13.79 9.46 -6.42
CA TYR A 116 15.02 10.25 -6.26
C TYR A 116 15.57 10.25 -4.82
N THR A 117 14.82 9.73 -3.85
CA THR A 117 15.21 9.69 -2.43
C THR A 117 14.92 8.31 -1.85
N ASN A 118 15.84 7.71 -1.11
CA ASN A 118 15.64 6.42 -0.42
C ASN A 118 14.72 6.54 0.82
N ILE A 119 13.66 7.35 0.73
CA ILE A 119 12.68 7.57 1.78
C ILE A 119 11.54 6.57 1.59
N ASP A 120 10.98 6.07 2.69
CA ASP A 120 9.83 5.16 2.68
C ASP A 120 8.60 5.78 1.99
N ASN A 121 7.76 4.93 1.39
CA ASN A 121 6.56 5.33 0.64
C ASN A 121 5.66 6.33 1.40
N GLY A 122 5.25 6.00 2.64
CA GLY A 122 4.32 6.88 3.37
C GLY A 122 4.98 8.12 3.95
N LYS A 123 6.29 8.11 4.23
CA LYS A 123 7.04 9.34 4.60
C LYS A 123 7.09 10.34 3.46
N ALA A 124 7.31 9.89 2.22
CA ALA A 124 7.29 10.77 1.06
C ALA A 124 5.90 11.40 0.85
N LEU A 125 4.84 10.59 1.00
CA LEU A 125 3.45 11.07 0.92
C LEU A 125 3.12 12.06 2.04
N PHE A 126 3.52 11.76 3.28
CA PHE A 126 3.34 12.64 4.43
C PHE A 126 4.02 13.99 4.23
N LEU A 127 5.26 14.01 3.72
CA LEU A 127 5.98 15.26 3.49
C LEU A 127 5.28 16.15 2.45
N CYS A 128 4.83 15.55 1.34
CA CYS A 128 4.09 16.26 0.30
C CYS A 128 2.76 16.81 0.83
N ASP A 129 1.98 15.97 1.50
CA ASP A 129 0.67 16.36 2.01
C ASP A 129 0.78 17.34 3.19
N LEU A 130 1.82 17.25 4.02
CA LEU A 130 2.09 18.21 5.11
C LEU A 130 2.29 19.63 4.59
N LEU A 131 3.04 19.81 3.49
CA LEU A 131 3.22 21.13 2.87
C LEU A 131 1.89 21.72 2.39
N VAL A 132 1.02 20.88 1.84
CA VAL A 132 -0.32 21.29 1.38
C VAL A 132 -1.22 21.64 2.57
N THR A 133 -1.25 20.80 3.61
CA THR A 133 -2.06 21.04 4.82
C THR A 133 -1.60 22.29 5.58
N LEU A 134 -0.29 22.53 5.67
CA LEU A 134 0.25 23.77 6.26
C LEU A 134 -0.18 25.01 5.46
N SER A 135 -0.21 24.91 4.12
CA SER A 135 -0.68 26.00 3.27
C SER A 135 -2.19 26.25 3.46
N ALA A 136 -2.97 25.18 3.60
CA ALA A 136 -4.40 25.25 3.89
C ALA A 136 -4.70 25.84 5.27
N PHE A 137 -3.82 25.63 6.27
CA PHE A 137 -3.96 26.19 7.61
C PHE A 137 -4.01 27.74 7.63
N PHE A 138 -3.30 28.41 6.70
CA PHE A 138 -3.34 29.87 6.57
C PHE A 138 -4.61 30.40 5.90
N VAL A 139 -5.34 29.55 5.19
CA VAL A 139 -6.51 29.93 4.38
C VAL A 139 -7.83 29.55 5.05
N PHE A 140 -7.84 28.48 5.85
CA PHE A 140 -9.04 27.96 6.51
C PHE A 140 -9.04 28.22 8.03
N ASN A 141 -10.22 28.08 8.65
CA ASN A 141 -10.41 28.22 10.09
C ASN A 141 -9.56 27.22 10.89
N PHE A 142 -9.12 27.62 12.09
CA PHE A 142 -8.26 26.82 12.99
C PHE A 142 -8.80 25.41 13.26
N THR A 143 -10.11 25.27 13.43
CA THR A 143 -10.78 23.97 13.63
C THR A 143 -10.57 23.03 12.44
N THR A 144 -10.74 23.53 11.21
CA THR A 144 -10.56 22.74 9.98
C THR A 144 -9.09 22.35 9.79
N GLY A 145 -8.16 23.24 10.16
CA GLY A 145 -6.72 22.97 10.15
C GLY A 145 -6.31 21.83 11.09
N LEU A 146 -6.82 21.84 12.33
CA LEU A 146 -6.55 20.77 13.30
C LEU A 146 -7.10 19.42 12.87
N PHE A 147 -8.33 19.38 12.34
CA PHE A 147 -8.90 18.14 11.79
C PHE A 147 -8.12 17.61 10.59
N SER A 148 -7.62 18.51 9.74
CA SER A 148 -6.80 18.17 8.57
C SER A 148 -5.45 17.57 8.98
N LEU A 149 -4.78 18.15 9.99
CA LEU A 149 -3.51 17.64 10.50
C LEU A 149 -3.67 16.29 11.20
N LEU A 150 -4.74 16.11 11.98
CA LEU A 150 -5.07 14.83 12.59
C LEU A 150 -5.38 13.77 11.52
N GLY A 151 -6.15 14.13 10.49
CA GLY A 151 -6.44 13.27 9.36
C GLY A 151 -5.18 12.85 8.59
N LEU A 152 -4.27 13.79 8.35
CA LEU A 152 -2.99 13.54 7.69
C LEU A 152 -2.13 12.54 8.48
N LEU A 153 -2.03 12.70 9.81
CA LEU A 153 -1.28 11.77 10.66
C LEU A 153 -1.88 10.36 10.60
N ILE A 154 -3.20 10.24 10.70
CA ILE A 154 -3.88 8.94 10.58
C ILE A 154 -3.63 8.32 9.20
N LYS A 155 -3.78 9.11 8.12
CA LYS A 155 -3.53 8.65 6.75
C LYS A 155 -2.12 8.10 6.59
N SER A 156 -1.09 8.85 7.00
CA SER A 156 0.31 8.42 6.87
C SER A 156 0.57 7.11 7.62
N LEU A 157 0.16 7.04 8.89
CA LEU A 157 0.37 5.83 9.70
C LEU A 157 -0.36 4.62 9.11
N MET A 158 -1.57 4.81 8.60
CA MET A 158 -2.32 3.74 7.94
C MET A 158 -1.64 3.27 6.65
N VAL A 159 -1.21 4.20 5.78
CA VAL A 159 -0.53 3.86 4.54
C VAL A 159 0.74 3.05 4.84
N ASP A 160 1.58 3.54 5.74
CA ASP A 160 2.82 2.85 6.14
C ASP A 160 2.53 1.46 6.72
N SER A 161 1.59 1.36 7.67
CA SER A 161 1.22 0.09 8.31
C SER A 161 0.66 -0.93 7.30
N VAL A 162 -0.12 -0.48 6.32
CA VAL A 162 -0.70 -1.34 5.30
C VAL A 162 0.38 -1.80 4.31
N ILE A 163 1.25 -0.91 3.84
CA ILE A 163 2.37 -1.28 2.96
C ILE A 163 3.30 -2.27 3.65
N GLU A 164 3.67 -2.01 4.91
CA GLU A 164 4.48 -2.92 5.70
C GLU A 164 3.78 -4.27 5.85
N SER A 165 2.49 -4.27 6.21
CA SER A 165 1.70 -5.50 6.35
C SER A 165 1.61 -6.33 5.07
N ILE A 166 1.54 -5.68 3.90
CA ILE A 166 1.55 -6.36 2.60
C ILE A 166 2.93 -6.96 2.28
N ASN A 167 4.01 -6.26 2.63
CA ASN A 167 5.39 -6.69 2.36
C ASN A 167 5.95 -7.69 3.38
N LEU A 168 5.28 -7.89 4.52
CA LEU A 168 5.68 -8.89 5.51
C LEU A 168 5.73 -10.30 4.92
N CYS A 169 6.96 -10.81 4.81
CA CYS A 169 7.24 -12.20 4.45
C CYS A 169 7.61 -12.99 5.71
N LYS A 170 7.37 -14.31 5.64
CA LYS A 170 7.76 -15.25 6.69
C LYS A 170 8.73 -16.25 6.09
N TYR A 171 9.89 -16.39 6.72
CA TYR A 171 10.84 -17.43 6.40
C TYR A 171 10.51 -18.68 7.21
N PHE A 172 10.25 -19.78 6.51
CA PHE A 172 9.92 -21.06 7.09
C PHE A 172 11.10 -22.01 7.00
N ASN A 173 11.38 -22.63 8.14
CA ASN A 173 12.36 -23.68 8.34
C ASN A 173 11.62 -24.91 8.85
N VAL A 174 11.39 -25.89 7.98
CA VAL A 174 10.59 -27.07 8.31
C VAL A 174 11.49 -28.29 8.37
N VAL A 175 11.62 -28.89 9.55
CA VAL A 175 12.35 -30.15 9.74
C VAL A 175 11.35 -31.30 9.69
N CYS A 176 11.50 -32.18 8.70
CA CYS A 176 10.56 -33.25 8.38
C CYS A 176 11.28 -34.57 8.09
N GLY A 177 10.56 -35.69 8.24
CA GLY A 177 11.02 -36.99 7.77
C GLY A 177 10.86 -37.17 6.26
N GLU A 178 9.74 -36.71 5.70
CA GLU A 178 9.39 -36.90 4.30
C GLU A 178 9.16 -35.55 3.59
N PRO A 179 10.16 -35.01 2.86
CA PRO A 179 10.08 -33.66 2.34
C PRO A 179 9.15 -33.50 1.13
N LYS A 180 8.87 -34.58 0.38
CA LYS A 180 8.12 -34.51 -0.90
C LYS A 180 6.74 -33.89 -0.75
N ILE A 181 5.92 -34.41 0.17
CA ILE A 181 4.53 -33.96 0.38
C ILE A 181 4.46 -32.46 0.69
N ILE A 182 5.42 -31.96 1.47
CA ILE A 182 5.49 -30.55 1.85
C ILE A 182 6.01 -29.69 0.68
N CYS A 183 7.01 -30.17 -0.06
CA CYS A 183 7.53 -29.47 -1.23
C CYS A 183 6.49 -29.35 -2.34
N ASP A 184 5.74 -30.41 -2.62
CA ASP A 184 4.68 -30.42 -3.63
C ASP A 184 3.59 -29.40 -3.28
N PHE A 185 3.20 -29.31 -2.00
CA PHE A 185 2.27 -28.28 -1.55
C PHE A 185 2.82 -26.85 -1.74
N ILE A 186 4.09 -26.62 -1.45
CA ILE A 186 4.71 -25.29 -1.61
C ILE A 186 4.79 -24.90 -3.10
N VAL A 187 5.16 -25.83 -3.98
CA VAL A 187 5.33 -25.55 -5.41
C VAL A 187 3.98 -25.49 -6.14
N ASP A 188 3.08 -26.45 -5.90
CA ASP A 188 1.84 -26.59 -6.69
C ASP A 188 0.69 -25.76 -6.15
N LYS A 189 0.61 -25.55 -4.82
CA LYS A 189 -0.49 -24.78 -4.20
C LYS A 189 -0.10 -23.36 -3.85
N LEU A 190 1.13 -23.14 -3.37
CA LEU A 190 1.59 -21.80 -2.99
C LEU A 190 2.34 -21.08 -4.11
N HIS A 191 2.76 -21.80 -5.16
CA HIS A 191 3.57 -21.29 -6.26
C HIS A 191 4.83 -20.57 -5.77
N ARG A 192 5.47 -21.13 -4.74
CA ARG A 192 6.71 -20.61 -4.15
C ARG A 192 7.85 -21.61 -4.34
N GLY A 193 9.08 -21.07 -4.31
CA GLY A 193 10.28 -21.89 -4.27
C GLY A 193 10.48 -22.54 -2.91
N ALA A 194 10.99 -23.76 -2.90
CA ALA A 194 11.45 -24.45 -1.72
C ALA A 194 12.85 -25.02 -1.99
N THR A 195 13.74 -24.95 -1.00
CA THR A 195 15.06 -25.58 -1.04
C THR A 195 15.11 -26.65 0.04
N VAL A 196 15.59 -27.84 -0.30
CA VAL A 196 15.69 -28.97 0.63
C VAL A 196 17.16 -29.22 0.96
N ALA A 197 17.48 -29.34 2.24
CA ALA A 197 18.78 -29.79 2.72
C ALA A 197 18.65 -31.08 3.54
N SER A 198 19.57 -32.01 3.31
CA SER A 198 19.69 -33.21 4.14
C SER A 198 20.30 -32.86 5.50
N ALA A 199 19.72 -33.38 6.56
CA ALA A 199 20.15 -33.20 7.93
C ALA A 199 20.14 -34.53 8.68
N LYS A 200 20.83 -34.57 9.81
CA LYS A 200 20.83 -35.74 10.69
C LYS A 200 20.40 -35.34 12.08
N GLY A 201 19.41 -36.03 12.64
CA GLY A 201 18.92 -35.76 13.98
C GLY A 201 19.99 -36.12 15.02
N ALA A 202 20.41 -35.16 15.83
CA ALA A 202 21.42 -35.42 16.87
C ALA A 202 20.92 -36.42 17.95
N PHE A 203 19.62 -36.43 18.24
CA PHE A 203 19.02 -37.30 19.26
C PHE A 203 18.58 -38.65 18.71
N THR A 204 17.86 -38.65 17.59
CA THR A 204 17.31 -39.86 16.95
C THR A 204 18.31 -40.57 16.04
N ASN A 205 19.42 -39.91 15.68
CA ASN A 205 20.43 -40.38 14.72
C ASN A 205 19.90 -40.75 13.32
N GLY A 206 18.61 -40.49 13.06
CA GLY A 206 17.95 -40.74 11.79
C GLY A 206 18.17 -39.62 10.78
N GLU A 207 18.06 -39.97 9.51
CA GLU A 207 18.02 -38.99 8.42
C GLU A 207 16.77 -38.11 8.53
N LYS A 208 16.98 -36.81 8.37
CA LYS A 208 15.96 -35.78 8.39
C LYS A 208 16.20 -34.82 7.24
N TYR A 209 15.19 -34.05 6.89
CA TYR A 209 15.29 -33.03 5.86
C TYR A 209 14.86 -31.70 6.43
N ILE A 210 15.52 -30.63 5.99
CA ILE A 210 15.18 -29.25 6.31
C ILE A 210 14.70 -28.59 5.02
N ILE A 211 13.48 -28.08 5.03
CA ILE A 211 12.90 -27.33 3.92
C ILE A 211 12.98 -25.85 4.27
N PHE A 212 13.65 -25.09 3.41
CA PHE A 212 13.71 -23.64 3.42
C PHE A 212 12.71 -23.09 2.42
N THR A 213 11.78 -22.26 2.87
CA THR A 213 10.88 -21.54 1.98
C THR A 213 10.52 -20.17 2.53
N VAL A 214 10.17 -19.28 1.61
CA VAL A 214 9.68 -17.95 1.92
C VAL A 214 8.26 -17.87 1.43
N VAL A 215 7.35 -17.40 2.29
CA VAL A 215 5.93 -17.29 1.99
C VAL A 215 5.36 -15.99 2.55
N ASN A 216 4.31 -15.47 1.91
CA ASN A 216 3.61 -14.29 2.42
C ASN A 216 2.76 -14.66 3.64
N ARG A 217 2.34 -13.68 4.44
CA ARG A 217 1.54 -13.91 5.67
C ARG A 217 0.31 -14.83 5.50
N PRO A 218 -0.53 -14.72 4.46
CA PRO A 218 -1.66 -15.65 4.27
C PRO A 218 -1.19 -17.08 3.93
N GLN A 219 -0.17 -17.19 3.07
CA GLN A 219 0.45 -18.45 2.68
C GLN A 219 1.12 -19.15 3.88
N ALA A 220 1.72 -18.38 4.79
CA ALA A 220 2.29 -18.87 6.05
C ALA A 220 1.26 -19.59 6.93
N VAL A 221 0.03 -19.04 7.02
CA VAL A 221 -1.06 -19.67 7.78
C VAL A 221 -1.47 -20.99 7.12
N ALA A 222 -1.64 -21.00 5.80
CA ALA A 222 -1.99 -22.20 5.05
C ALA A 222 -0.91 -23.30 5.17
N LEU A 223 0.37 -22.93 5.00
CA LEU A 223 1.50 -23.85 5.11
C LEU A 223 1.61 -24.46 6.51
N ARG A 224 1.47 -23.62 7.56
CA ARG A 224 1.51 -24.10 8.96
C ARG A 224 0.38 -25.10 9.24
N GLN A 225 -0.82 -24.85 8.75
CA GLN A 225 -1.95 -25.76 8.93
C GLN A 225 -1.76 -27.06 8.16
N PHE A 226 -1.21 -26.99 6.95
CA PHE A 226 -0.92 -28.17 6.13
C PHE A 226 0.13 -29.07 6.79
N ILE A 227 1.28 -28.50 7.21
CA ILE A 227 2.36 -29.29 7.83
C ILE A 227 1.87 -29.97 9.11
N LYS A 228 1.11 -29.27 9.96
CA LYS A 228 0.55 -29.87 11.18
C LYS A 228 -0.38 -31.06 10.92
N ARG A 229 -1.06 -31.10 9.76
CA ARG A 229 -1.95 -32.20 9.37
C ARG A 229 -1.18 -33.34 8.69
N ALA A 230 -0.21 -33.01 7.83
CA ALA A 230 0.55 -33.97 7.05
C ALA A 230 1.62 -34.69 7.90
N GLU A 231 2.37 -33.95 8.73
CA GLU A 231 3.40 -34.51 9.59
C GLU A 231 3.37 -33.84 10.99
N PRO A 232 2.64 -34.41 11.95
CA PRO A 232 2.58 -33.88 13.32
C PRO A 232 3.93 -33.91 14.06
N SER A 233 4.85 -34.79 13.63
CA SER A 233 6.22 -34.88 14.15
C SER A 233 7.18 -33.83 13.59
N ALA A 234 6.75 -33.03 12.60
CA ALA A 234 7.60 -32.03 11.99
C ALA A 234 7.83 -30.84 12.93
N PHE A 235 9.05 -30.31 12.91
CA PHE A 235 9.42 -29.11 13.66
C PHE A 235 9.45 -27.90 12.73
N ILE A 236 8.72 -26.85 13.08
CA ILE A 236 8.58 -25.64 12.24
C ILE A 236 9.18 -24.45 12.98
N MET A 237 10.20 -23.84 12.39
CA MET A 237 10.73 -22.54 12.80
C MET A 237 10.22 -21.48 11.83
N ILE A 238 9.74 -20.37 12.39
CA ILE A 238 9.22 -19.23 11.61
C ILE A 238 10.01 -18.01 12.04
N THR A 239 10.60 -17.32 11.07
CA THR A 239 11.30 -16.05 11.28
C THR A 239 10.57 -14.97 10.50
N ASP A 240 10.32 -13.86 11.18
CA ASP A 240 9.72 -12.68 10.60
C ASP A 240 10.79 -11.90 9.85
N THR A 241 10.54 -11.59 8.58
CA THR A 241 11.50 -10.88 7.73
C THR A 241 10.78 -9.81 6.93
N SER A 242 11.23 -8.57 7.07
CA SER A 242 10.69 -7.40 6.39
C SER A 242 11.19 -7.28 4.94
N GLU A 243 12.32 -7.91 4.59
CA GLU A 243 12.92 -7.73 3.27
C GLU A 243 13.62 -9.00 2.77
N ILE A 244 13.29 -9.42 1.54
CA ILE A 244 13.86 -10.60 0.89
C ILE A 244 14.24 -10.23 -0.54
N ILE A 245 15.52 -10.30 -0.85
CA ILE A 245 16.09 -9.92 -2.15
C ILE A 245 16.32 -11.19 -2.97
N GLY A 246 15.61 -11.36 -4.09
CA GLY A 246 15.77 -12.51 -4.97
C GLY A 246 14.68 -12.68 -6.03
N LYS A 247 14.97 -13.53 -7.04
CA LYS A 247 14.01 -13.87 -8.11
C LYS A 247 12.73 -14.47 -7.52
N GLY A 248 11.59 -13.83 -7.78
CA GLY A 248 10.26 -14.28 -7.32
C GLY A 248 9.66 -13.48 -6.16
N PHE A 249 10.41 -12.54 -5.57
CA PHE A 249 9.93 -11.65 -4.52
C PHE A 249 10.11 -10.17 -4.84
N HIS A 250 11.19 -9.76 -5.51
CA HIS A 250 11.36 -8.41 -6.09
C HIS A 250 12.00 -8.49 -7.48
N ARG A 251 11.44 -7.76 -8.46
CA ARG A 251 12.07 -7.47 -9.76
C ARG A 251 12.95 -6.24 -9.54
N GLY A 252 14.26 -6.45 -9.40
CA GLY A 252 15.24 -5.42 -9.78
C GLY A 252 15.26 -5.27 -11.30
#